data_AF-A0A0A2M7D6-F1
#
_entry.id   AF-A0A0A2M7D6-F1
#
_cell.length_a   1.000
_cell.length_b   1.000
_cell.length_c   1.000
_cell.angle_alpha   90.00
_cell.angle_beta   90.00
_cell.angle_gamma   90.00
#
_symmetry.space_group_name_H-M   'P 1'
#
loop_
_entity.id
_entity.type
_entity.pdbx_description
1 polymer ?
#
loop_
_entity_poly.entity_id
_entity_poly.type
_entity_poly.pdbx_seq_one_letter_code
_entity_poly.pdbx_strand_id
1 'polypeptide(L)'
;MAQIALGFIQIMLAIAVTRIYYGELPNRLRNLLHIYWISAITNGVTIGWLTNTDHYVFSNAITVAAYFIAPICIAAYFVYVTYKIKKHLNKQS
;
A
#
# COMPACT_ATOMS: atom_id res chain seq x y z
N MET A 1 -8.43 -2.40 -17.45
CA MET A 1 -8.20 -3.77 -16.90
C MET A 1 -6.79 -3.96 -16.30
N ALA A 2 -5.73 -3.35 -16.85
CA ALA A 2 -4.36 -3.49 -16.32
C ALA A 2 -4.16 -3.02 -14.87
N GLN A 3 -4.84 -1.96 -14.43
CA GLN A 3 -4.75 -1.43 -13.05
C GLN A 3 -5.21 -2.41 -11.98
N ILE A 4 -6.23 -3.23 -12.28
CA ILE A 4 -6.76 -4.24 -11.35
C ILE A 4 -5.72 -5.35 -11.16
N ALA A 5 -5.11 -5.83 -12.24
CA ALA A 5 -4.07 -6.85 -12.19
C ALA A 5 -2.82 -6.37 -11.43
N LEU A 6 -2.38 -5.12 -11.65
CA LEU A 6 -1.28 -4.51 -10.91
C LEU A 6 -1.57 -4.41 -9.41
N GLY A 7 -2.79 -4.01 -9.03
CA GLY A 7 -3.20 -3.94 -7.63
C GLY A 7 -3.13 -5.28 -6.90
N PHE A 8 -3.61 -6.36 -7.54
CA PHE A 8 -3.54 -7.72 -6.98
C PHE A 8 -2.10 -8.20 -6.80
N ILE A 9 -1.26 -8.01 -7.82
CA ILE A 9 0.17 -8.37 -7.76
C ILE A 9 0.87 -7.61 -6.62
N GLN A 10 0.54 -6.33 -6.44
CA GLN A 10 1.12 -5.49 -5.40
C GLN A 10 0.75 -5.97 -4.00
N ILE A 11 -0.50 -6.40 -3.77
CA ILE A 11 -0.93 -6.98 -2.50
C ILE A 11 -0.22 -8.32 -2.25
N MET A 12 -0.12 -9.19 -3.26
CA MET A 12 0.60 -10.46 -3.13
C MET A 12 2.08 -10.26 -2.79
N LEU A 13 2.76 -9.34 -3.47
CA LEU A 13 4.14 -8.96 -3.17
C LEU A 13 4.28 -8.39 -1.77
N ALA A 14 3.35 -7.53 -1.33
CA ALA A 14 3.38 -6.96 0.00
C ALA A 14 3.25 -8.02 1.09
N ILE A 15 2.35 -8.98 0.92
CA ILE A 15 2.19 -10.12 1.83
C ILE A 15 3.47 -10.98 1.82
N ALA A 16 4.03 -11.28 0.65
CA ALA A 16 5.24 -12.09 0.53
C ALA A 16 6.43 -11.42 1.24
N VAL A 17 6.68 -10.13 0.96
CA VAL A 17 7.76 -9.36 1.60
C VAL A 17 7.55 -9.28 3.11
N THR A 18 6.32 -9.07 3.56
CA THR A 18 5.99 -9.07 4.99
C THR A 18 6.28 -10.44 5.60
N ARG A 19 5.82 -11.55 5.03
CA ARG A 19 6.04 -12.86 5.65
C ARG A 19 7.50 -13.31 5.64
N ILE A 20 8.21 -13.07 4.55
CA ILE A 20 9.58 -13.58 4.36
C ILE A 20 10.58 -12.75 5.18
N TYR A 21 10.51 -11.42 5.11
CA TYR A 21 11.57 -10.57 5.65
C TYR A 21 11.26 -9.98 7.04
N TYR A 22 10.04 -10.08 7.55
CA TYR A 22 9.68 -9.42 8.81
C TYR A 22 10.54 -9.83 10.01
N GLY A 23 10.96 -11.10 10.07
CA GLY A 23 11.87 -11.59 11.12
C GLY A 23 13.24 -10.91 11.11
N GLU A 24 13.80 -10.65 9.92
CA GLU A 24 15.16 -10.13 9.73
C GLU A 24 15.22 -8.60 9.76
N LEU A 25 14.06 -7.92 9.69
CA LEU A 25 14.04 -6.47 9.57
C LEU A 25 14.22 -5.75 10.91
N PRO A 26 15.02 -4.66 10.95
CA PRO A 26 15.12 -3.79 12.12
C PRO A 26 13.82 -3.01 12.32
N ASN A 27 13.58 -2.57 13.56
CA ASN A 27 12.34 -1.88 13.97
C ASN A 27 11.95 -0.69 13.08
N ARG A 28 12.93 0.06 12.54
CA ARG A 28 12.66 1.14 11.58
C ARG A 28 11.99 0.66 10.30
N LEU A 29 12.45 -0.45 9.73
CA LEU A 29 11.89 -1.02 8.49
C LEU A 29 10.54 -1.70 8.75
N ARG A 30 10.39 -2.36 9.91
CA ARG A 30 9.09 -2.88 10.34
C ARG A 30 8.06 -1.77 10.49
N ASN A 31 8.44 -0.61 11.04
CA ASN A 31 7.51 0.52 11.18
C ASN A 31 7.08 1.09 9.82
N LEU A 32 7.99 1.19 8.85
CA LEU A 32 7.64 1.57 7.47
C LEU A 32 6.65 0.58 6.84
N LEU A 33 6.82 -0.71 7.09
CA LEU A 33 5.90 -1.74 6.63
C LEU A 33 4.52 -1.63 7.30
N HIS A 34 4.46 -1.29 8.58
CA HIS A 34 3.20 -1.02 9.28
C HIS A 34 2.49 0.22 8.71
N ILE A 35 3.23 1.31 8.47
CA ILE A 35 2.67 2.52 7.85
C ILE A 35 2.08 2.19 6.48
N TYR A 36 2.75 1.35 5.69
CA TYR A 36 2.22 0.86 4.41
C TYR A 36 0.87 0.13 4.62
N TRP A 37 0.84 -0.86 5.53
CA TRP A 37 -0.38 -1.64 5.78
C TRP A 37 -1.53 -0.79 6.31
N ILE A 38 -1.26 0.14 7.24
CA ILE A 38 -2.25 1.09 7.75
C ILE A 38 -2.78 1.95 6.62
N SER A 39 -1.92 2.47 5.74
CA SER A 39 -2.34 3.30 4.60
C SER A 39 -3.18 2.50 3.60
N ALA A 40 -2.80 1.26 3.30
CA ALA A 40 -3.52 0.37 2.40
C ALA A 40 -4.92 0.02 2.95
N ILE A 41 -5.00 -0.36 4.22
CA ILE A 41 -6.28 -0.68 4.89
C ILE A 41 -7.15 0.58 4.96
N THR A 42 -6.59 1.72 5.37
CA THR A 42 -7.33 2.98 5.46
C THR A 42 -7.94 3.35 4.11
N ASN A 43 -7.16 3.28 3.03
CA ASN A 43 -7.67 3.56 1.69
C ASN A 43 -8.76 2.56 1.25
N GLY A 44 -8.59 1.28 1.55
CA GLY A 44 -9.60 0.25 1.28
C GLY A 44 -10.91 0.51 2.03
N VAL A 45 -10.84 0.90 3.31
CA VAL A 45 -12.01 1.27 4.12
C VAL A 45 -12.66 2.55 3.57
N THR A 46 -11.88 3.55 3.19
CA THR A 46 -12.41 4.79 2.58
C THR A 46 -13.15 4.49 1.28
N ILE A 47 -12.61 3.64 0.41
CA ILE A 47 -13.29 3.21 -0.83
C ILE A 47 -14.58 2.44 -0.49
N GLY A 48 -14.53 1.50 0.46
CA GLY A 48 -15.70 0.75 0.92
C GLY A 48 -16.80 1.63 1.50
N TRP A 49 -16.43 2.69 2.22
CA TRP A 49 -17.38 3.64 2.76
C TRP A 49 -17.96 4.55 1.68
N LEU A 50 -17.13 5.04 0.75
CA LEU A 50 -17.55 5.86 -0.40
C LEU A 50 -18.45 5.11 -1.39
N THR A 51 -18.33 3.78 -1.48
CA THR A 51 -19.22 2.95 -2.31
C THR A 51 -20.58 2.69 -1.68
N ASN A 52 -20.67 2.68 -0.34
CA ASN A 52 -21.91 2.41 0.40
C ASN A 52 -22.69 3.69 0.75
N THR A 53 -22.04 4.85 0.71
CA THR A 53 -22.69 6.15 0.94
C THR A 53 -23.20 6.69 -0.40
N ASP A 54 -24.45 7.15 -0.47
CA ASP A 54 -25.04 7.67 -1.70
C ASP A 54 -24.11 8.67 -2.40
N HIS A 55 -23.76 8.36 -3.65
CA HIS A 55 -22.79 9.08 -4.47
C HIS A 55 -23.07 10.60 -4.62
N TYR A 56 -24.29 11.04 -4.31
CA TYR A 56 -24.72 12.44 -4.42
C TYR A 56 -24.13 13.37 -3.36
N VAL A 57 -23.56 12.85 -2.26
CA VAL A 57 -23.04 13.68 -1.16
C VAL A 57 -21.55 14.01 -1.32
N PHE A 58 -20.80 13.23 -2.11
CA PHE A 58 -19.34 13.37 -2.21
C PHE A 58 -18.88 14.14 -3.45
N SER A 59 -17.96 15.08 -3.24
CA SER A 59 -17.30 15.82 -4.33
C SER A 59 -16.52 14.89 -5.25
N ASN A 60 -16.61 15.12 -6.57
CA ASN A 60 -15.81 14.42 -7.59
C ASN A 60 -14.30 14.39 -7.26
N ALA A 61 -13.78 15.42 -6.59
CA ALA A 61 -12.38 15.48 -6.19
C ALA A 61 -11.99 14.39 -5.19
N ILE A 62 -12.88 14.07 -4.24
CA ILE A 62 -12.62 13.08 -3.19
C ILE A 62 -12.66 11.67 -3.77
N THR A 63 -13.61 11.41 -4.67
CA THR A 63 -13.69 10.16 -5.42
C THR A 63 -12.42 9.96 -6.27
N VAL A 64 -11.98 10.97 -7.02
CA VAL A 64 -10.74 10.87 -7.81
C VAL A 64 -9.52 10.61 -6.91
N ALA A 65 -9.45 11.29 -5.77
CA ALA A 65 -8.36 11.10 -4.82
C ALA A 65 -8.32 9.66 -4.25
N ALA A 66 -9.46 9.13 -3.83
CA ALA A 66 -9.55 7.80 -3.21
C ALA A 66 -9.32 6.65 -4.20
N TYR A 67 -9.84 6.75 -5.43
CA TYR A 67 -9.76 5.66 -6.42
C TYR A 67 -8.50 5.68 -7.28
N PHE A 68 -7.84 6.83 -7.42
CA PHE A 68 -6.68 6.96 -8.31
C PHE A 68 -5.44 7.43 -7.56
N ILE A 69 -5.50 8.60 -6.91
CA ILE A 69 -4.30 9.24 -6.34
C ILE A 69 -3.75 8.43 -5.16
N ALA A 70 -4.60 8.10 -4.18
CA ALA A 70 -4.18 7.37 -2.99
C ALA A 70 -3.60 5.97 -3.32
N PRO A 71 -4.23 5.14 -4.19
CA PRO A 71 -3.63 3.88 -4.64
C PRO A 71 -2.25 4.04 -5.28
N ILE A 72 -2.06 5.06 -6.12
CA ILE A 72 -0.76 5.35 -6.77
C ILE A 72 0.29 5.71 -5.72
N CYS A 73 -0.05 6.57 -4.76
CA CYS A 73 0.85 6.94 -3.67
C CYS A 73 1.23 5.74 -2.79
N ILE A 74 0.26 4.88 -2.46
CA ILE A 74 0.50 3.64 -1.69
C ILE A 74 1.42 2.69 -2.46
N ALA A 75 1.25 2.58 -3.78
CA ALA A 75 2.15 1.82 -4.64
C ALA A 75 3.58 2.37 -4.67
N ALA A 76 3.74 3.67 -4.85
CA ALA A 76 5.04 4.32 -4.80
C ALA A 76 5.72 4.12 -3.44
N TYR A 77 4.95 4.23 -2.36
CA TYR A 77 5.45 3.97 -1.00
C TYR A 77 5.90 2.52 -0.83
N PHE A 78 5.14 1.55 -1.34
CA PHE A 78 5.52 0.14 -1.31
C PHE A 78 6.85 -0.12 -2.03
N VAL A 79 7.05 0.49 -3.21
CA VAL A 79 8.32 0.40 -3.95
C VAL A 79 9.47 1.00 -3.13
N TYR A 80 9.25 2.12 -2.44
CA TYR A 80 10.27 2.70 -1.56
C TYR A 80 10.63 1.79 -0.37
N VAL A 81 9.62 1.20 0.29
CA VAL A 81 9.84 0.29 1.42
C VAL A 81 10.61 -0.95 0.98
N THR A 82 10.20 -1.58 -0.12
CA THR A 82 10.89 -2.76 -0.68
C THR A 82 12.32 -2.43 -1.12
N TYR A 83 12.57 -1.26 -1.69
CA TYR A 83 13.92 -0.79 -1.98
C TYR A 83 14.79 -0.65 -0.72
N LYS A 84 14.23 -0.09 0.36
CA LYS A 84 14.95 0.05 1.63
C LYS A 84 15.23 -1.31 2.29
N ILE A 85 14.30 -2.25 2.21
CA ILE A 85 14.47 -3.64 2.67
C ILE A 85 15.60 -4.31 1.89
N LYS A 86 15.55 -4.28 0.55
CA LYS A 86 16.60 -4.85 -0.32
C LYS A 86 17.97 -4.25 -0.03
N LYS A 87 18.04 -2.93 0.15
CA LYS A 87 19.30 -2.24 0.49
C LYS A 87 19.84 -2.64 1.87
N HIS A 88 18.99 -3.00 2.81
CA HIS A 88 19.41 -3.49 4.12
C HIS A 88 19.99 -4.90 4.03
N LEU A 89 19.30 -5.80 3.32
CA LEU A 89 19.73 -7.18 3.11
C LEU A 89 21.08 -7.26 2.37
N ASN A 90 21.25 -6.49 1.29
CA ASN A 90 22.52 -6.42 0.55
C ASN A 90 23.69 -5.82 1.36
N LYS A 91 23.43 -5.16 2.48
CA LYS A 91 24.49 -4.66 3.38
C LYS A 91 24.90 -5.68 4.44
N GLN A 92 24.12 -6.75 4.62
CA GLN A 92 24.40 -7.84 5.56
C GLN A 92 25.06 -9.05 4.89
N SER A 93 25.11 -9.10 3.55
CA SER A 93 25.94 -10.02 2.75
C SER A 93 27.33 -9.47 2.50
#